data_AF-A0A135S915-F1
#
_entry.id   AF-A0A135S915-F1
#
_cell.length_a   1.000
_cell.length_b   1.000
_cell.length_c   1.000
_cell.angle_alpha   90.00
_cell.angle_beta   90.00
_cell.angle_gamma   90.00
#
_symmetry.space_group_name_H-M   'P 1'
#
loop_
_entity.id
_entity.type
_entity.pdbx_description
1 polymer ?
#
loop_
_entity_poly.entity_id
_entity_poly.type
_entity_poly.pdbx_seq_one_letter_code
_entity_poly.pdbx_strand_id
1 'polypeptide(L)'
;MAGIQAAETNSYANHGQPGLSNTVESAPWATDWLLLGASFGIQRLHFHHGVGFRYNTIQPTSNSDDGLNITRPHVLPSYHALLIVNEAIGKSGEVYVAELPTSDLTLTAYGIWERERLARIFVLNTQVYLGDQEKPSINVNLEGLGSGLSTSVKMLLSEKTTAYTGLPNC
;
A
#
# COMPACT_ATOMS: atom_id res chain seq x y z
N MET A 1 26.50 6.51 5.73
CA MET A 1 26.17 7.49 4.68
C MET A 1 24.69 7.85 4.81
N ALA A 2 24.33 9.12 4.70
CA ALA A 2 22.92 9.52 4.64
C ALA A 2 22.37 9.14 3.26
N GLY A 3 21.41 8.22 3.19
CA GLY A 3 20.76 7.88 1.92
C GLY A 3 19.68 8.89 1.53
N ILE A 4 19.16 8.73 0.32
CA ILE A 4 18.09 9.57 -0.22
C ILE A 4 16.82 9.36 0.62
N GLN A 5 16.16 10.46 0.97
CA GLN A 5 14.88 10.47 1.67
C GLN A 5 13.94 11.44 0.97
N ALA A 6 12.67 11.05 0.83
CA ALA A 6 11.62 11.95 0.41
C ALA A 6 10.95 12.52 1.66
N ALA A 7 11.28 13.78 1.97
CA ALA A 7 10.92 14.46 3.21
C ALA A 7 9.43 14.84 3.30
N GLU A 8 8.71 14.84 2.18
CA GLU A 8 7.27 15.02 2.13
C GLU A 8 6.70 14.33 0.88
N THR A 9 5.66 13.54 1.05
CA THR A 9 4.91 12.92 -0.06
C THR A 9 3.47 12.66 0.36
N ASN A 10 2.55 12.64 -0.61
CA ASN A 10 1.25 12.02 -0.44
C ASN A 10 0.54 11.82 -1.81
N SER A 11 -0.70 11.35 -1.81
CA SER A 11 -1.48 11.02 -3.02
C SER A 11 -1.73 12.23 -3.93
N TYR A 12 -2.36 13.27 -3.39
CA TYR A 12 -2.65 14.52 -4.10
C TYR A 12 -2.27 15.73 -3.23
N ALA A 13 -1.77 16.81 -3.85
CA ALA A 13 -1.46 18.06 -3.15
C ALA A 13 -2.72 18.75 -2.57
N ASN A 14 -2.54 19.88 -1.88
CA ASN A 14 -3.64 20.67 -1.29
C ASN A 14 -4.54 19.86 -0.34
N HIS A 15 -3.92 19.09 0.56
CA HIS A 15 -4.59 18.29 1.60
C HIS A 15 -5.37 17.07 1.10
N GLY A 16 -5.14 16.67 -0.15
CA GLY A 16 -5.71 15.47 -0.75
C GLY A 16 -7.07 15.70 -1.43
N GLN A 17 -7.43 14.77 -2.31
CA GLN A 17 -8.65 14.82 -3.09
C GLN A 17 -9.76 14.00 -2.41
N PRO A 18 -10.91 14.59 -2.04
CA PRO A 18 -12.04 13.82 -1.53
C PRO A 18 -12.53 12.78 -2.54
N GLY A 19 -12.84 11.57 -2.08
CA GLY A 19 -13.28 10.46 -2.92
C GLY A 19 -12.13 9.68 -3.59
N LEU A 20 -10.88 10.13 -3.45
CA LEU A 20 -9.68 9.44 -3.93
C LEU A 20 -8.65 9.24 -2.80
N SER A 21 -8.18 10.34 -2.20
CA SER A 21 -7.16 10.28 -1.15
C SER A 21 -7.65 9.59 0.12
N ASN A 22 -8.94 9.71 0.42
CA ASN A 22 -9.58 9.14 1.61
C ASN A 22 -10.35 7.84 1.32
N THR A 23 -10.10 7.20 0.18
CA THR A 23 -10.72 5.90 -0.16
C THR A 23 -9.71 4.77 -0.09
N VAL A 24 -10.21 3.54 -0.21
CA VAL A 24 -9.42 2.32 -0.22
C VAL A 24 -8.27 2.37 -1.21
N GLU A 25 -8.45 3.03 -2.36
CA GLU A 25 -7.40 3.23 -3.37
C GLU A 25 -6.09 3.77 -2.80
N SER A 26 -6.15 4.60 -1.76
CA SER A 26 -4.96 5.13 -1.09
C SER A 26 -4.09 4.05 -0.42
N ALA A 27 -4.65 2.90 -0.04
CA ALA A 27 -3.91 1.80 0.58
C ALA A 27 -2.99 1.05 -0.41
N PRO A 28 -3.49 0.49 -1.55
CA PRO A 28 -2.61 -0.11 -2.54
C PRO A 28 -1.68 0.92 -3.17
N TRP A 29 -2.15 2.16 -3.44
CA TRP A 29 -1.29 3.23 -3.95
C TRP A 29 -0.11 3.53 -3.01
N ALA A 30 -0.36 3.74 -1.72
CA ALA A 30 0.70 4.04 -0.76
C ALA A 30 1.64 2.84 -0.55
N THR A 31 1.12 1.61 -0.64
CA THR A 31 1.94 0.40 -0.55
C THR A 31 2.90 0.30 -1.72
N ASP A 32 2.39 0.48 -2.95
CA ASP A 32 3.20 0.51 -4.16
C ASP A 32 4.24 1.62 -4.10
N TRP A 33 3.84 2.85 -3.73
CA TRP A 33 4.75 3.99 -3.60
C TRP A 33 5.90 3.75 -2.61
N LEU A 34 5.61 3.11 -1.47
CA LEU A 34 6.62 2.74 -0.48
C LEU A 34 7.60 1.68 -1.00
N LEU A 35 7.10 0.63 -1.66
CA LEU A 35 7.92 -0.46 -2.19
C LEU A 35 8.74 -0.02 -3.41
N LEU A 36 8.17 0.83 -4.27
CA LEU A 36 8.86 1.47 -5.38
C LEU A 36 9.99 2.37 -4.88
N GLY A 37 9.72 3.21 -3.87
CA GLY A 37 10.77 4.01 -3.25
C GLY A 37 11.91 3.15 -2.70
N ALA A 38 11.57 2.06 -2.02
CA ALA A 38 12.55 1.11 -1.50
C ALA A 38 13.36 0.43 -2.62
N SER A 39 12.75 0.08 -3.75
CA SER A 39 13.46 -0.54 -4.90
C SER A 39 14.45 0.41 -5.56
N PHE A 40 14.21 1.73 -5.49
CA PHE A 40 15.16 2.76 -5.93
C PHE A 40 16.17 3.18 -4.85
N GLY A 41 16.19 2.54 -3.69
CA GLY A 41 17.12 2.85 -2.61
C GLY A 41 16.76 4.08 -1.76
N ILE A 42 15.51 4.55 -1.81
CA ILE A 42 15.00 5.56 -0.88
C ILE A 42 14.90 4.93 0.50
N GLN A 43 15.62 5.51 1.47
CA GLN A 43 15.69 4.96 2.84
C GLN A 43 14.50 5.34 3.70
N ARG A 44 13.82 6.45 3.37
CA ARG A 44 12.65 6.92 4.10
C ARG A 44 11.75 7.79 3.22
N LEU A 45 10.46 7.53 3.33
CA LEU A 45 9.36 8.34 2.79
C LEU A 45 8.55 8.89 3.96
N HIS A 46 8.31 10.19 3.96
CA HIS A 46 7.53 10.86 4.99
C HIS A 46 6.17 11.29 4.42
N PHE A 47 5.10 10.59 4.82
CA PHE A 47 3.76 11.00 4.44
C PHE A 47 3.37 12.29 5.15
N HIS A 48 2.98 13.31 4.37
CA HIS A 48 2.49 14.56 4.94
C HIS A 48 1.17 14.32 5.65
N HIS A 49 1.01 14.92 6.83
CA HIS A 49 -0.19 14.83 7.65
C HIS A 49 -0.58 16.21 8.15
N GLY A 50 -1.88 16.40 8.38
CA GLY A 50 -2.43 17.60 8.99
C GLY A 50 -3.80 17.33 9.58
N VAL A 51 -4.51 18.36 10.05
CA VAL A 51 -5.84 18.17 10.64
C VAL A 51 -6.89 18.16 9.54
N GLY A 52 -7.64 17.05 9.40
CA GLY A 52 -8.72 16.92 8.40
C GLY A 52 -8.23 16.71 6.97
N PHE A 53 -6.97 16.34 6.78
CA PHE A 53 -6.44 16.09 5.43
C PHE A 53 -6.93 14.73 4.93
N ARG A 54 -7.42 14.68 3.70
CA ARG A 54 -8.03 13.47 3.11
C ARG A 54 -7.02 12.34 2.90
N TYR A 55 -5.74 12.67 2.86
CA TYR A 55 -4.67 11.70 2.64
C TYR A 55 -3.95 11.27 3.93
N ASN A 56 -4.46 11.67 5.09
CA ASN A 56 -3.88 11.25 6.36
C ASN A 56 -3.85 9.71 6.43
N THR A 57 -2.94 9.14 7.20
CA THR A 57 -3.03 7.74 7.64
C THR A 57 -3.81 7.63 8.96
N ILE A 58 -3.66 8.63 9.83
CA ILE A 58 -4.34 8.72 11.12
C ILE A 58 -4.96 10.11 11.26
N GLN A 59 -6.22 10.14 11.70
CA GLN A 59 -6.92 11.34 12.11
C GLN A 59 -7.07 11.32 13.64
N PRO A 60 -6.23 12.07 14.39
CA PRO A 60 -6.16 11.96 15.86
C PRO A 60 -7.23 12.77 16.59
N THR A 61 -8.03 13.58 15.89
CA THR A 61 -9.05 14.45 16.47
C THR A 61 -10.39 14.28 15.77
N SER A 62 -11.47 14.45 16.54
CA SER A 62 -12.86 14.52 16.04
C SER A 62 -13.24 15.89 15.49
N ASN A 63 -12.39 16.91 15.66
CA ASN A 63 -12.71 18.31 15.37
C ASN A 63 -12.27 18.75 13.97
N SER A 64 -12.47 17.90 12.97
CA SER A 64 -12.15 18.21 11.57
C SER A 64 -12.89 17.29 10.61
N ASP A 65 -13.01 17.71 9.35
CA ASP A 65 -13.62 16.92 8.29
C ASP A 65 -12.58 16.47 7.25
N ASP A 66 -12.27 15.17 7.28
CA ASP A 66 -11.46 14.45 6.30
C ASP A 66 -12.30 13.79 5.19
N GLY A 67 -13.59 14.09 5.13
CA GLY A 67 -14.53 13.57 4.14
C GLY A 67 -15.06 12.17 4.45
N LEU A 68 -14.75 11.59 5.62
CA LEU A 68 -15.28 10.28 6.05
C LEU A 68 -16.51 10.38 6.94
N ASN A 69 -16.86 11.58 7.42
CA ASN A 69 -17.95 11.81 8.37
C ASN A 69 -17.81 10.97 9.66
N ILE A 70 -16.57 10.74 10.12
CA ILE A 70 -16.27 10.00 11.34
C ILE A 70 -15.93 11.00 12.47
N THR A 71 -16.76 11.03 13.51
CA THR A 71 -16.67 12.01 14.62
C THR A 71 -15.84 11.51 15.82
N ARG A 72 -14.82 10.71 15.57
CA ARG A 72 -13.89 10.18 16.59
C ARG A 72 -12.49 10.00 15.99
N PRO A 73 -11.43 9.90 16.81
CA PRO A 73 -10.11 9.50 16.31
C PRO A 73 -10.19 8.17 15.56
N HIS A 74 -9.59 8.12 14.38
CA HIS A 74 -9.67 6.96 13.50
C HIS A 74 -8.48 6.90 12.55
N VAL A 75 -8.34 5.77 11.86
CA VAL A 75 -7.38 5.59 10.76
C VAL A 75 -8.10 5.78 9.44
N LEU A 76 -7.39 6.33 8.47
CA LEU A 76 -7.84 6.42 7.08
C LEU A 76 -7.34 5.18 6.31
N PRO A 77 -7.89 4.91 5.11
CA PRO A 77 -7.56 3.68 4.39
C PRO A 77 -6.04 3.47 4.16
N SER A 78 -5.30 4.53 3.84
CA SER A 78 -3.84 4.51 3.64
C SER A 78 -3.03 3.95 4.83
N TYR A 79 -3.59 3.93 6.05
CA TYR A 79 -2.97 3.27 7.20
C TYR A 79 -2.66 1.78 6.94
N HIS A 80 -3.49 1.10 6.15
CA HIS A 80 -3.28 -0.32 5.82
C HIS A 80 -2.01 -0.53 4.99
N ALA A 81 -1.54 0.49 4.25
CA ALA A 81 -0.26 0.42 3.57
C ALA A 81 0.91 0.25 4.56
N LEU A 82 0.83 0.92 5.72
CA LEU A 82 1.86 0.77 6.76
C LEU A 82 1.88 -0.65 7.32
N LEU A 83 0.71 -1.28 7.49
CA LEU A 83 0.61 -2.67 7.94
C LEU A 83 1.18 -3.64 6.90
N ILE A 84 0.80 -3.47 5.62
CA ILE A 84 1.26 -4.31 4.53
C ILE A 84 2.76 -4.19 4.33
N VAL A 85 3.30 -2.97 4.30
CA VAL A 85 4.74 -2.75 4.12
C VAL A 85 5.51 -3.27 5.33
N ASN A 86 5.01 -3.09 6.56
CA ASN A 86 5.64 -3.65 7.75
C ASN A 86 5.71 -5.19 7.72
N GLU A 87 4.65 -5.85 7.23
CA GLU A 87 4.68 -7.29 6.98
C GLU A 87 5.67 -7.65 5.86
N ALA A 88 5.68 -6.89 4.76
CA ALA A 88 6.53 -7.14 3.60
C ALA A 88 8.02 -7.00 3.91
N ILE A 89 8.44 -5.98 4.68
CA ILE A 89 9.85 -5.78 5.03
C ILE A 89 10.29 -6.65 6.22
N GLY A 90 9.37 -7.07 7.07
CA GLY A 90 9.69 -7.96 8.19
C GLY A 90 10.56 -7.30 9.27
N LYS A 91 11.28 -8.11 10.04
CA LYS A 91 11.99 -7.68 11.26
C LYS A 91 13.50 -7.91 11.22
N SER A 92 14.05 -8.36 10.08
CA SER A 92 15.47 -8.73 9.98
C SER A 92 16.43 -7.55 10.11
N GLY A 93 15.97 -6.34 9.76
CA GLY A 93 16.81 -5.14 9.66
C GLY A 93 17.69 -5.10 8.39
N GLU A 94 17.73 -6.19 7.63
CA GLU A 94 18.48 -6.34 6.38
C GLU A 94 17.49 -6.78 5.29
N VAL A 95 16.93 -5.77 4.61
CA VAL A 95 15.86 -5.95 3.63
C VAL A 95 16.31 -5.36 2.31
N TYR A 96 16.13 -6.12 1.24
CA TYR A 96 16.30 -5.66 -0.13
C TYR A 96 14.98 -5.83 -0.87
N VAL A 97 14.55 -4.78 -1.56
CA VAL A 97 13.32 -4.76 -2.35
C VAL A 97 13.70 -4.54 -3.80
N ALA A 98 13.11 -5.30 -4.71
CA ALA A 98 13.22 -5.05 -6.14
C ALA A 98 11.87 -5.27 -6.81
N GLU A 99 11.54 -4.41 -7.77
CA GLU A 99 10.40 -4.60 -8.64
C GLU A 99 10.65 -5.84 -9.51
N LEU A 100 9.64 -6.70 -9.63
CA LEU A 100 9.67 -7.87 -10.49
C LEU A 100 9.04 -7.49 -11.84
N PRO A 101 9.71 -7.74 -12.96
CA PRO A 101 9.16 -7.39 -14.27
C PRO A 101 7.89 -8.19 -14.56
N THR A 102 6.87 -7.51 -15.06
CA THR A 102 5.59 -8.10 -15.45
C THR A 102 5.28 -7.78 -16.92
N SER A 103 4.52 -8.64 -17.59
CA SER A 103 4.00 -8.37 -18.94
C SER A 103 2.54 -7.91 -18.93
N ASP A 104 1.89 -7.98 -17.77
CA ASP A 104 0.51 -7.53 -17.55
C ASP A 104 0.51 -6.09 -17.04
N LEU A 105 -0.09 -5.18 -17.80
CA LEU A 105 -0.15 -3.75 -17.48
C LEU A 105 -0.94 -3.43 -16.21
N THR A 106 -1.72 -4.40 -15.70
CA THR A 106 -2.51 -4.27 -14.49
C THR A 106 -1.87 -4.94 -13.27
N LEU A 107 -0.68 -5.50 -13.43
CA LEU A 107 0.02 -6.24 -12.40
C LEU A 107 1.32 -5.52 -12.00
N THR A 108 1.39 -5.14 -10.73
CA THR A 108 2.64 -4.72 -10.10
C THR A 108 3.11 -5.79 -9.13
N ALA A 109 4.41 -6.09 -9.12
CA ALA A 109 4.98 -7.07 -8.22
C ALA A 109 6.35 -6.64 -7.68
N TYR A 110 6.62 -6.97 -6.42
CA TYR A 110 7.93 -6.76 -5.80
C TYR A 110 8.40 -8.04 -5.12
N GLY A 111 9.67 -8.35 -5.29
CA GLY A 111 10.36 -9.34 -4.46
C GLY A 111 10.93 -8.63 -3.24
N ILE A 112 10.86 -9.30 -2.09
CA ILE A 112 11.46 -8.82 -0.86
C ILE A 112 12.39 -9.91 -0.32
N TRP A 113 13.67 -9.58 -0.24
CA TRP A 113 14.73 -10.45 0.23
C TRP A 113 15.18 -10.06 1.63
N GLU A 114 15.40 -11.07 2.48
CA GLU A 114 16.11 -10.93 3.75
C GLU A 114 17.36 -11.79 3.69
N ARG A 115 18.53 -11.23 4.03
CA ARG A 115 19.82 -11.97 4.04
C ARG A 115 20.04 -12.78 2.77
N GLU A 116 19.88 -12.11 1.62
CA GLU A 116 20.05 -12.67 0.26
C GLU A 116 19.07 -13.80 -0.12
N ARG A 117 18.04 -14.06 0.69
CA ARG A 117 17.00 -15.07 0.40
C ARG A 117 15.68 -14.38 0.14
N LEU A 118 14.99 -14.79 -0.91
CA LEU A 118 13.63 -14.31 -1.19
C LEU A 118 12.73 -14.75 -0.03
N ALA A 119 12.22 -13.76 0.72
CA ALA A 119 11.40 -13.99 1.89
C ALA A 119 9.92 -13.86 1.55
N ARG A 120 9.55 -12.84 0.77
CA ARG A 120 8.16 -12.50 0.44
C ARG A 120 8.07 -11.95 -0.98
N ILE A 121 6.88 -12.07 -1.56
CA ILE A 121 6.50 -11.43 -2.82
C ILE A 121 5.26 -10.61 -2.54
N PHE A 122 5.28 -9.34 -2.91
CA PHE A 122 4.09 -8.50 -2.95
C PHE A 122 3.53 -8.48 -4.37
N VAL A 123 2.21 -8.55 -4.48
CA VAL A 123 1.49 -8.51 -5.75
C VAL A 123 0.29 -7.59 -5.62
N LEU A 124 0.09 -6.73 -6.62
CA LEU A 124 -1.02 -5.80 -6.71
C LEU A 124 -1.70 -5.90 -8.08
N ASN A 125 -3.01 -6.14 -8.07
CA ASN A 125 -3.88 -5.91 -9.21
C ASN A 125 -4.36 -4.45 -9.18
N THR A 126 -3.99 -3.65 -10.17
CA THR A 126 -4.29 -2.21 -10.25
C THR A 126 -5.64 -1.91 -10.92
N GLN A 127 -6.38 -2.93 -11.35
CA GLN A 127 -7.70 -2.72 -11.97
C GLN A 127 -8.67 -2.06 -11.00
N VAL A 128 -9.21 -0.91 -11.43
CA VAL A 128 -10.23 -0.16 -10.68
C VAL A 128 -11.55 -0.91 -10.72
N TYR A 129 -12.19 -1.03 -9.57
CA TYR A 129 -13.53 -1.60 -9.44
C TYR A 129 -14.45 -0.65 -8.69
N LEU A 130 -15.55 -0.23 -9.33
CA LEU A 130 -16.49 0.75 -8.76
C LEU A 130 -17.79 0.14 -8.21
N GLY A 131 -17.99 -1.18 -8.34
CA GLY A 131 -19.14 -1.90 -7.80
C GLY A 131 -20.32 -2.07 -8.76
N ASP A 132 -20.21 -1.61 -10.01
CA ASP A 132 -21.24 -1.61 -11.04
C ASP A 132 -21.11 -2.75 -12.06
N GLN A 133 -20.01 -3.50 -12.00
CA GLN A 133 -19.69 -4.61 -12.90
C GLN A 133 -19.23 -5.85 -12.12
N GLU A 134 -18.82 -6.90 -12.83
CA GLU A 134 -18.09 -8.01 -12.23
C GLU A 134 -16.74 -7.51 -11.71
N LYS A 135 -16.36 -7.96 -10.51
CA LYS A 135 -15.09 -7.56 -9.92
C LYS A 135 -13.93 -8.19 -10.71
N PRO A 136 -13.01 -7.40 -11.27
CA PRO A 136 -11.91 -7.94 -12.06
C PRO A 136 -10.99 -8.81 -11.20
N SER A 137 -10.43 -9.83 -11.82
CA SER A 137 -9.44 -10.74 -11.23
C SER A 137 -8.35 -11.08 -12.25
N ILE A 138 -7.18 -11.47 -11.75
CA ILE A 138 -6.02 -11.86 -12.57
C ILE A 138 -5.45 -13.17 -12.04
N ASN A 139 -4.85 -13.97 -12.93
CA ASN A 139 -4.08 -15.14 -12.56
C ASN A 139 -2.60 -14.78 -12.53
N VAL A 140 -1.92 -15.08 -11.42
CA VAL A 140 -0.50 -14.78 -11.23
C VAL A 140 0.26 -16.09 -11.11
N ASN A 141 1.10 -16.38 -12.10
CA ASN A 141 1.97 -17.54 -12.10
C ASN A 141 3.36 -17.14 -11.61
N LEU A 142 3.82 -17.74 -10.52
CA LEU A 142 5.15 -17.48 -9.98
C LEU A 142 6.12 -18.53 -10.51
N GLU A 143 7.02 -18.10 -11.39
CA GLU A 143 8.04 -18.95 -12.01
C GLU A 143 9.41 -18.76 -11.34
N GLY A 144 10.31 -19.73 -11.52
CA GLY A 144 11.67 -19.66 -10.97
C GLY A 144 11.76 -19.88 -9.45
N LEU A 145 10.63 -20.15 -8.79
CA LEU A 145 10.62 -20.60 -7.40
C LEU A 145 10.97 -22.09 -7.35
N GLY A 146 11.82 -22.49 -6.39
CA GLY A 146 12.14 -23.89 -6.16
C GLY A 146 10.89 -24.74 -5.81
N SER A 147 11.01 -26.06 -5.89
CA SER A 147 9.91 -26.96 -5.53
C SER A 147 9.80 -27.18 -4.02
N GLY A 148 8.61 -27.57 -3.54
CA GLY A 148 8.38 -27.93 -2.14
C GLY A 148 8.34 -26.75 -1.16
N LEU A 149 8.19 -25.52 -1.66
CA LEU A 149 8.02 -24.34 -0.82
C LEU A 149 6.63 -24.31 -0.18
N SER A 150 6.58 -24.19 1.15
CA SER A 150 5.35 -23.87 1.87
C SER A 150 5.22 -22.36 1.96
N THR A 151 4.10 -21.81 1.50
CA THR A 151 3.82 -20.37 1.49
C THR A 151 2.46 -20.08 2.10
N SER A 152 2.30 -18.86 2.62
CA SER A 152 1.01 -18.33 3.08
C SER A 152 0.68 -17.07 2.30
N VAL A 153 -0.58 -16.92 1.89
CA VAL A 153 -1.06 -15.71 1.21
C VAL A 153 -1.86 -14.87 2.21
N LYS A 154 -1.50 -13.59 2.31
CA LYS A 154 -2.28 -12.57 3.02
C LYS A 154 -2.84 -11.61 1.97
N MET A 155 -4.12 -11.28 2.08
CA MET A 155 -4.79 -10.41 1.11
C MET A 155 -5.43 -9.22 1.80
N LEU A 156 -5.19 -8.03 1.24
CA LEU A 156 -6.06 -6.87 1.49
C LEU A 156 -7.22 -6.97 0.50
N LEU A 157 -8.44 -7.08 1.01
CA LEU A 157 -9.66 -7.11 0.20
C LEU A 157 -10.54 -5.92 0.55
N SER A 158 -11.25 -5.42 -0.46
CA SER A 158 -12.28 -4.41 -0.30
C SER A 158 -13.42 -4.63 -1.30
N GLU A 159 -14.59 -4.07 -1.00
CA GLU A 159 -15.76 -4.11 -1.87
C GLU A 159 -15.53 -3.37 -3.18
N LYS A 160 -14.88 -2.18 -3.14
CA LYS A 160 -14.61 -1.35 -4.32
C LYS A 160 -13.46 -0.38 -4.06
N THR A 161 -12.82 0.10 -5.11
CA THR A 161 -11.69 1.03 -5.06
C THR A 161 -12.04 2.33 -4.33
N THR A 162 -13.26 2.84 -4.54
CA THR A 162 -13.76 4.09 -3.93
C THR A 162 -14.44 3.89 -2.58
N ALA A 163 -14.34 2.69 -1.98
CA ALA A 163 -14.87 2.47 -0.64
C ALA A 163 -14.11 3.33 0.37
N TYR A 164 -14.80 3.83 1.38
CA TYR A 164 -14.22 4.63 2.45
C TYR A 164 -14.49 4.01 3.84
N THR A 165 -15.01 2.79 3.84
CA THR A 165 -15.27 1.93 5.01
C THR A 165 -14.92 0.48 4.66
N GLY A 166 -14.78 -0.39 5.67
CA GLY A 166 -14.79 -1.83 5.46
C GLY A 166 -13.47 -2.46 5.03
N LEU A 167 -12.32 -1.79 5.21
CA LEU A 167 -11.04 -2.50 5.17
C LEU A 167 -10.89 -3.34 6.45
N PRO A 168 -10.81 -4.67 6.35
CA PRO A 168 -10.54 -5.50 7.52
C PRO A 168 -9.10 -5.29 7.98
N ASN A 169 -8.86 -5.41 9.29
CA ASN A 169 -7.51 -5.54 9.81
C ASN A 169 -6.86 -6.79 9.17
N CYS A 170 -5.74 -6.59 8.48
CA CYS A 170 -4.98 -7.63 7.80
C CYS A 170 -4.55 -8.78 8.72
#